data_AF-A0A0D9Z8W5-F1
#
_entry.id   AF-A0A0D9Z8W5-F1
#
_cell.length_a   1.000
_cell.length_b   1.000
_cell.length_c   1.000
_cell.angle_alpha   90.00
_cell.angle_beta   90.00
_cell.angle_gamma   90.00
#
_symmetry.space_group_name_H-M   'P 1'
#
loop_
_entity.id
_entity.type
_entity.pdbx_description
1 polymer ?
#
loop_
_entity_poly.entity_id
_entity_poly.type
_entity_poly.pdbx_seq_one_letter_code
_entity_poly.pdbx_strand_id
1 'polypeptide(L)'
;MLGMLPKLMLLMLARTSSGLILNTFDALEHDELVALRRDLDVGPFHKLSLTVPSSSSLLRQDRGSLEWLDSQAPTSVFYISFGSISSMSADELIKAEEDAATGDNL
;
A
#
# COMPACT_ATOMS: atom_id res chain seq x y z
N MET A 1 -14.85 -18.51 -8.66
CA MET A 1 -14.25 -19.46 -7.68
C MET A 1 -12.85 -19.06 -7.20
N LEU A 2 -12.05 -18.30 -7.97
CA LEU A 2 -10.64 -17.99 -7.65
C LEU A 2 -10.42 -16.96 -6.52
N GLY A 3 -11.42 -16.15 -6.15
CA GLY A 3 -11.31 -15.13 -5.09
C GLY A 3 -11.64 -15.60 -3.66
N MET A 4 -12.02 -16.86 -3.46
CA MET A 4 -12.49 -17.36 -2.14
C MET A 4 -11.35 -17.89 -1.27
N LEU A 5 -10.23 -18.29 -1.89
CA LEU A 5 -9.09 -18.90 -1.20
C LEU A 5 -8.42 -17.95 -0.19
N PRO A 6 -8.16 -16.66 -0.52
CA PRO A 6 -7.55 -15.72 0.42
C PRO A 6 -8.43 -15.43 1.63
N LYS A 7 -9.75 -15.28 1.41
CA LYS A 7 -10.73 -15.03 2.48
C LYS A 7 -10.84 -16.22 3.43
N LEU A 8 -10.82 -17.45 2.91
CA LEU A 8 -10.85 -18.66 3.74
C LEU A 8 -9.57 -18.81 4.58
N MET A 9 -8.41 -18.51 3.99
CA MET A 9 -7.13 -18.52 4.70
C MET A 9 -7.09 -17.50 5.83
N LEU A 10 -7.56 -16.28 5.60
CA LEU A 10 -7.63 -15.22 6.62
C LEU A 10 -8.54 -15.62 7.79
N LEU A 11 -9.70 -16.21 7.49
CA LEU A 11 -10.64 -16.69 8.50
C LEU A 11 -10.06 -17.85 9.32
N MET A 12 -9.33 -18.78 8.70
CA MET A 12 -8.63 -19.84 9.42
C MET A 12 -7.56 -19.27 10.35
N LEU A 13 -6.69 -18.40 9.85
CA LEU A 13 -5.63 -17.76 10.66
C LEU A 13 -6.21 -17.03 11.87
N ALA A 14 -7.27 -16.24 11.66
CA ALA A 14 -7.94 -15.51 12.73
C ALA A 14 -8.55 -16.44 13.80
N ARG A 15 -9.01 -17.64 13.42
CA ARG A 15 -9.58 -18.63 14.36
C ARG A 15 -8.52 -19.40 15.14
N THR A 16 -7.37 -19.67 14.53
CA THR A 16 -6.29 -20.46 15.13
C THR A 16 -5.25 -19.63 15.88
N SER A 17 -5.24 -18.31 15.74
CA SER A 17 -4.34 -17.43 16.49
C SER A 17 -4.97 -16.96 17.81
N SER A 18 -4.12 -16.51 18.74
CA SER A 18 -4.55 -15.85 19.98
C SER A 18 -4.93 -14.38 19.77
N GLY A 19 -4.56 -13.79 18.64
CA GLY A 19 -4.81 -12.41 18.26
C GLY A 19 -4.34 -12.16 16.82
N LEU A 20 -4.84 -11.12 16.17
CA LEU A 20 -4.49 -10.79 14.79
C LEU A 20 -4.34 -9.27 14.65
N ILE A 21 -3.19 -8.86 14.12
CA ILE A 21 -2.86 -7.46 13.82
C ILE A 21 -2.98 -7.28 12.31
N LEU A 22 -3.88 -6.42 11.86
CA LEU A 22 -4.15 -6.19 10.44
C LEU A 22 -3.94 -4.72 10.07
N ASN A 23 -3.14 -4.48 9.03
CA ASN A 23 -2.93 -3.13 8.48
C ASN A 23 -4.06 -2.72 7.54
N THR A 24 -5.28 -2.71 8.05
CA THR A 24 -6.49 -2.29 7.33
C THR A 24 -7.31 -1.36 8.21
N PHE A 25 -8.45 -0.88 7.74
CA PHE A 25 -9.41 -0.10 8.53
C PHE A 25 -10.83 -0.30 8.01
N ASP A 26 -11.82 0.01 8.85
CA ASP A 26 -13.24 -0.29 8.60
C ASP A 26 -13.73 0.26 7.25
N ALA A 27 -13.38 1.50 6.91
CA ALA A 27 -13.79 2.10 5.64
C ALA A 27 -13.12 1.50 4.38
N LEU A 28 -12.08 0.67 4.51
CA LEU A 28 -11.46 -0.04 3.39
C LEU A 28 -12.08 -1.43 3.18
N GLU A 29 -12.35 -2.18 4.27
CA GLU A 29 -12.71 -3.61 4.22
C GLU A 29 -13.77 -3.99 5.29
N HIS A 30 -14.87 -3.25 5.36
CA HIS A 30 -15.91 -3.39 6.40
C HIS A 30 -16.47 -4.82 6.53
N ASP A 31 -16.94 -5.41 5.43
CA ASP A 31 -17.64 -6.70 5.44
C ASP A 31 -16.73 -7.84 5.94
N GLU A 32 -15.47 -7.81 5.53
CA GLU A 32 -14.43 -8.76 5.93
C GLU A 32 -14.09 -8.62 7.43
N LEU A 33 -13.99 -7.39 7.93
CA LEU A 33 -13.73 -7.13 9.35
C LEU A 33 -14.90 -7.56 10.23
N VAL A 34 -16.14 -7.30 9.80
CA VAL A 34 -17.35 -7.78 10.47
C VAL A 34 -17.39 -9.30 10.53
N ALA A 35 -16.97 -9.99 9.47
CA ALA A 35 -16.92 -11.46 9.44
C ALA A 35 -15.87 -12.05 10.40
N LEU A 36 -14.86 -11.27 10.78
CA LEU A 36 -13.71 -11.73 11.56
C LEU A 36 -13.91 -11.63 13.10
N ARG A 37 -14.99 -11.00 13.57
CA ARG A 37 -15.42 -10.78 14.99
C ARG A 37 -14.45 -11.31 16.06
N ARG A 38 -13.35 -10.60 16.29
CA ARG A 38 -12.41 -10.75 17.43
C ARG A 38 -11.81 -9.38 17.78
N ASP A 39 -11.06 -9.32 18.88
CA ASP A 39 -10.20 -8.17 19.23
C ASP A 39 -9.13 -8.02 18.15
N LEU A 40 -9.37 -7.12 17.20
CA LEU A 40 -8.46 -6.80 16.11
C LEU A 40 -7.81 -5.46 16.41
N ASP A 41 -6.48 -5.43 16.38
CA ASP A 41 -5.76 -4.17 16.25
C ASP A 41 -5.75 -3.80 14.77
N VAL A 42 -6.51 -2.76 14.46
CA VAL A 42 -6.80 -2.29 13.10
C VAL A 42 -5.98 -1.03 12.82
N GLY A 43 -5.20 -1.06 11.74
CA GLY A 43 -4.41 0.07 11.24
C GLY A 43 -5.25 1.24 10.70
N PRO A 44 -4.65 2.18 9.95
CA PRO A 44 -3.43 2.02 9.18
C PRO A 44 -2.13 2.34 9.95
N PHE A 45 -1.16 1.43 9.88
CA PHE A 45 0.10 1.52 10.63
C PHE A 45 0.97 2.72 10.24
N HIS A 46 0.84 3.23 9.00
CA HIS A 46 1.56 4.44 8.59
C HIS A 46 1.13 5.69 9.38
N LYS A 47 -0.05 5.68 10.00
CA LYS A 47 -0.52 6.76 10.90
C LYS A 47 -0.11 6.56 12.36
N LEU A 48 0.27 5.33 12.75
CA LEU A 48 0.76 5.03 14.09
C LEU A 48 2.22 5.49 14.30
N SER A 49 2.92 5.82 13.21
CA SER A 49 4.34 6.17 13.18
C SER A 49 4.64 7.64 13.53
N LEU A 50 3.75 8.36 14.23
CA LEU A 50 3.97 9.77 14.58
C LEU A 50 5.01 9.97 15.69
N THR A 51 5.45 8.90 16.36
CA THR A 51 6.31 8.98 17.57
C THR A 51 7.64 8.23 17.45
N VAL A 52 7.88 7.50 16.36
CA VAL A 52 9.13 6.73 16.16
C VAL A 52 10.07 7.54 15.26
N PRO A 53 11.32 7.80 15.67
CA PRO A 53 12.25 8.54 14.82
C PRO A 53 12.44 7.79 13.50
N SER A 54 12.47 8.54 12.40
CA SER A 54 12.47 8.11 10.99
C SER A 54 13.64 7.22 10.55
N SER A 55 14.37 6.63 11.49
CA SER A 55 15.57 5.81 11.32
C SER A 55 15.27 4.32 11.14
N SER A 56 14.10 3.94 10.63
CA SER A 56 13.77 2.55 10.29
C SER A 56 14.15 2.18 8.85
N SER A 57 14.58 3.14 8.03
CA SER A 57 15.07 2.87 6.67
C SER A 57 16.46 2.24 6.70
N LEU A 58 16.62 1.10 6.04
CA LEU A 58 17.91 0.41 5.89
C LEU A 58 18.91 1.18 5.01
N LEU A 59 18.46 2.22 4.31
CA LEU A 59 19.24 3.02 3.37
C LEU A 59 19.15 4.51 3.70
N ARG A 60 20.20 5.25 3.34
CA ARG A 60 20.21 6.72 3.42
C ARG A 60 19.17 7.28 2.44
N GLN A 61 18.25 8.09 2.96
CA GLN A 61 17.22 8.71 2.15
C GLN A 61 17.80 9.84 1.29
N ASP A 62 17.56 9.79 -0.02
CA ASP A 62 17.75 10.92 -0.91
C ASP A 62 16.52 11.84 -0.85
N ARG A 63 16.75 13.14 -0.71
CA ARG A 63 15.70 14.15 -0.58
C ARG A 63 15.53 14.98 -1.86
N GLY A 64 16.33 14.76 -2.90
CA GLY A 64 16.26 15.54 -4.14
C GLY A 64 14.89 15.48 -4.81
N SER A 65 14.20 14.33 -4.76
CA SER A 65 12.85 14.18 -5.29
C SER A 65 11.80 15.00 -4.53
N LEU A 66 11.99 15.22 -3.22
CA LEU A 66 11.10 16.06 -2.42
C LEU A 66 11.34 17.53 -2.71
N GLU A 67 12.60 17.95 -2.82
CA GLU A 67 12.94 19.33 -3.20
C GLU A 67 12.40 19.68 -4.59
N TRP A 68 12.47 18.74 -5.54
CA TRP A 68 11.83 18.91 -6.85
C TRP A 68 10.30 18.99 -6.73
N LEU A 69 9.67 18.12 -5.93
CA LEU A 69 8.21 18.11 -5.72
C LEU A 69 7.70 19.43 -5.12
N ASP A 70 8.44 20.02 -4.17
CA ASP A 70 8.11 21.30 -3.53
C ASP A 70 8.09 22.48 -4.52
N SER A 71 8.72 22.34 -5.69
CA SER A 71 8.74 23.36 -6.75
C SER A 71 7.55 23.30 -7.71
N GLN A 72 6.73 22.25 -7.65
CA GLN A 72 5.63 22.01 -8.58
C GLN A 72 4.32 22.66 -8.07
N ALA A 73 3.35 22.85 -8.97
CA ALA A 73 2.04 23.36 -8.56
C ALA A 73 1.28 22.31 -7.72
N PRO A 74 0.38 22.73 -6.81
CA PRO A 74 -0.45 21.78 -6.07
C PRO A 74 -1.22 20.86 -7.03
N THR A 75 -1.26 19.56 -6.72
CA THR A 75 -2.00 18.54 -7.49
C THR A 75 -1.57 18.39 -8.96
N SER A 76 -0.38 18.85 -9.35
CA SER A 76 0.10 18.78 -10.75
C SER A 76 1.06 17.61 -11.04
N VAL A 77 1.36 16.77 -10.05
CA VAL A 77 2.36 15.71 -10.15
C VAL A 77 1.72 14.35 -9.90
N PHE A 78 1.99 13.39 -10.79
CA PHE A 78 1.62 11.99 -10.61
C PHE A 78 2.75 11.22 -9.94
N TYR A 79 2.40 10.40 -8.94
CA TYR A 79 3.31 9.45 -8.31
C TYR A 79 3.06 8.05 -8.87
N ILE A 80 4.11 7.41 -9.37
CA ILE A 80 4.05 6.05 -9.92
C ILE A 80 5.09 5.20 -9.20
N SER A 81 4.65 4.08 -8.62
CA SER A 81 5.54 3.08 -8.01
C SER A 81 4.90 1.70 -8.08
N PHE A 82 5.71 0.69 -8.41
CA PHE A 82 5.30 -0.71 -8.47
C PHE A 82 5.72 -1.51 -7.22
N GLY A 83 6.21 -0.83 -6.17
CA GLY A 83 6.74 -1.46 -4.96
C GLY A 83 8.20 -1.91 -5.10
N SER A 84 8.74 -2.53 -4.05
CA SER A 84 10.19 -2.80 -3.93
C SER A 84 10.68 -4.06 -4.64
N ILE A 85 9.79 -4.98 -5.00
CA ILE A 85 10.13 -6.31 -5.58
C ILE A 85 9.69 -6.41 -7.05
N SER A 86 9.12 -5.35 -7.62
CA SER A 86 8.66 -5.37 -9.01
C SER A 86 9.82 -5.62 -9.98
N SER A 87 9.70 -6.67 -10.80
CA SER A 87 10.51 -6.87 -12.00
C SER A 87 9.63 -6.54 -13.19
N MET A 88 9.92 -5.43 -13.86
CA MET A 88 9.24 -5.01 -15.08
C MET A 88 10.20 -5.19 -16.25
N SER A 89 9.73 -5.82 -17.33
CA SER A 89 10.49 -5.88 -18.57
C SER A 89 10.59 -4.48 -19.22
N ALA A 90 11.57 -4.29 -20.11
CA ALA A 90 11.71 -3.02 -20.82
C ALA A 90 10.45 -2.69 -21.66
N ASP A 91 9.86 -3.70 -22.29
CA ASP A 91 8.65 -3.53 -23.10
C ASP A 91 7.43 -3.11 -22.25
N GLU A 92 7.28 -3.69 -21.05
CA GLU A 92 6.23 -3.29 -20.11
C GLU A 92 6.44 -1.84 -19.66
N LEU A 93 7.69 -1.43 -19.38
CA LEU A 93 8.01 -0.07 -18.95
C LEU A 93 7.70 0.96 -20.04
N ILE A 94 8.07 0.68 -21.29
CA ILE A 94 7.75 1.55 -22.44
C ILE A 94 6.24 1.71 -22.56
N LYS A 95 5.49 0.61 -22.45
CA LYS A 95 4.03 0.65 -22.49
C LYS A 95 3.45 1.50 -21.35
N ALA A 96 3.97 1.36 -20.14
CA ALA A 96 3.53 2.18 -19.00
C ALA A 96 3.84 3.69 -19.20
N GLU A 97 4.95 4.02 -19.87
CA GLU A 97 5.29 5.40 -20.23
C GLU A 97 4.31 5.96 -21.27
N GLU A 98 4.01 5.21 -22.33
CA GLU A 98 3.05 5.59 -23.36
C GLU A 98 1.63 5.81 -22.78
N ASP A 99 1.20 4.92 -21.90
CA ASP A 99 -0.10 5.01 -21.22
C ASP A 99 -0.16 6.24 -20.28
N ALA A 100 0.94 6.55 -19.58
CA ALA A 100 1.03 7.73 -18.72
C ALA A 100 1.05 9.05 -19.51
N ALA A 101 1.64 9.06 -20.72
CA ALA A 101 1.72 10.24 -21.59
C ALA A 101 0.39 10.57 -22.29
N THR A 102 -0.48 9.58 -22.50
CA THR A 102 -1.72 9.74 -23.27
C THR A 102 -2.87 10.29 -22.42
N GLY A 103 -2.81 10.18 -21.08
CA GLY A 103 -3.81 10.76 -20.18
C GLY A 103 -5.22 10.14 -20.24
N ASP A 104 -5.44 9.14 -21.10
CA ASP A 104 -6.76 8.55 -21.37
C ASP A 104 -7.22 7.51 -20.33
N ASN A 105 -6.40 7.19 -19.31
CA ASN A 105 -6.73 6.16 -18.30
C ASN A 105 -6.27 6.49 -16.85
N LEU A 106 -6.20 7.76 -16.48
CA LEU A 106 -6.02 8.18 -15.07
C LEU A 106 -7.22 8.97 -14.56
#